data_AF-A0A832I0X3-F1
#
_entry.id   AF-A0A832I0X3-F1
#
_cell.length_a   1.000
_cell.length_b   1.000
_cell.length_c   1.000
_cell.angle_alpha   90.00
_cell.angle_beta   90.00
_cell.angle_gamma   90.00
#
_symmetry.space_group_name_H-M   'P 1'
#
loop_
_entity.id
_entity.type
_entity.pdbx_description
1 polymer ?
#
loop_
_entity_poly.entity_id
_entity_poly.type
_entity_poly.pdbx_seq_one_letter_code
_entity_poly.pdbx_strand_id
1 'polypeptide(L)'
;MALPLFPPELFTLMGINAFLAVSLLTSLFDERFPVAVPYVYEGAALAGFGQIWISYVFLSSSVEARFWCGMLYLAVALVNIFSVNVYVAVNKKLLKVAGAFLATVTIPMAFASFVSISNYVNGLPMSLPPLPIVPVESIYIVLTVCV
;
A
#
# COMPACT_ATOMS: atom_id res chain seq x y z
N MET A 1 15.95 -20.88 17.33
CA MET A 1 14.86 -19.89 17.21
C MET A 1 15.02 -19.24 15.85
N ALA A 2 14.37 -19.79 14.82
CA ALA A 2 14.53 -19.29 13.46
C ALA A 2 13.73 -17.97 13.34
N LEU A 3 14.43 -16.86 13.10
CA LEU A 3 13.81 -15.59 12.74
C LEU A 3 12.87 -15.80 11.54
N PRO A 4 11.67 -15.19 11.52
CA PRO A 4 10.74 -15.41 10.44
C PRO A 4 11.35 -14.96 9.11
N LEU A 5 11.46 -15.92 8.20
CA LEU A 5 11.51 -15.73 6.76
C LEU A 5 10.46 -14.68 6.38
N PHE A 6 10.88 -13.63 5.67
CA PHE A 6 10.08 -12.59 5.02
C PHE A 6 8.58 -12.52 5.38
N PRO A 7 8.15 -11.61 6.29
CA PRO A 7 6.75 -11.49 6.68
C PRO A 7 5.86 -11.04 5.51
N PRO A 8 4.79 -11.78 5.16
CA PRO A 8 3.88 -11.43 4.06
C PRO A 8 3.16 -10.09 4.27
N GLU A 9 3.16 -9.56 5.50
CA GLU A 9 2.64 -8.24 5.85
C GLU A 9 3.38 -7.12 5.12
N LEU A 10 4.64 -7.34 4.73
CA LEU A 10 5.43 -6.34 4.01
C LEU A 10 4.77 -5.97 2.66
N PHE A 11 4.19 -6.94 1.95
CA PHE A 11 3.45 -6.69 0.71
C PHE A 11 2.23 -5.79 0.94
N THR A 12 1.49 -6.07 2.01
CA THR A 12 0.32 -5.28 2.40
C THR A 12 0.73 -3.86 2.77
N LEU A 13 1.81 -3.70 3.54
CA LEU A 13 2.33 -2.41 3.96
C LEU A 13 2.84 -1.57 2.79
N MET A 14 3.48 -2.20 1.82
CA MET A 14 3.86 -1.55 0.57
C MET A 14 2.61 -1.11 -0.23
N GLY A 15 1.56 -1.94 -0.28
CA GLY A 15 0.28 -1.55 -0.87
C GLY A 15 -0.37 -0.34 -0.19
N ILE A 16 -0.30 -0.26 1.14
CA ILE A 16 -0.84 0.88 1.91
C ILE A 16 -0.09 2.16 1.53
N ASN A 17 1.25 2.13 1.53
CA ASN A 17 2.06 3.27 1.12
C ASN A 17 1.80 3.68 -0.33
N ALA A 18 1.57 2.71 -1.22
CA ALA A 18 1.17 2.95 -2.60
C ALA A 18 -0.17 3.71 -2.67
N PHE A 19 -1.20 3.27 -1.94
CA PHE A 19 -2.49 3.98 -1.91
C PHE A 19 -2.41 5.37 -1.28
N LEU A 20 -1.64 5.53 -0.20
CA LEU A 20 -1.41 6.85 0.40
C LEU A 20 -0.68 7.80 -0.57
N ALA A 21 0.33 7.31 -1.29
CA ALA A 21 1.03 8.09 -2.29
C ALA A 21 0.10 8.53 -3.43
N VAL A 22 -0.82 7.66 -3.86
CA VAL A 22 -1.85 8.01 -4.85
C VAL A 22 -2.86 9.02 -4.29
N SER A 23 -3.30 8.86 -3.04
CA SER A 23 -4.19 9.84 -2.39
C SER A 23 -3.57 11.23 -2.36
N LEU A 24 -2.35 11.34 -1.83
CA LEU A 24 -1.57 12.58 -1.79
C LEU A 24 -1.41 13.19 -3.18
N LEU A 25 -1.12 12.35 -4.18
CA LEU A 25 -1.03 12.82 -5.55
C LEU A 25 -2.35 13.40 -6.05
N THR A 26 -3.45 12.66 -5.88
CA THR A 26 -4.77 13.10 -6.35
C THR A 26 -5.22 14.37 -5.64
N SER A 27 -4.89 14.53 -4.36
CA SER A 27 -5.10 15.76 -3.59
C SER A 27 -4.20 16.90 -4.04
N LEU A 28 -2.93 16.66 -4.39
CA LEU A 28 -2.06 17.70 -4.94
C LEU A 28 -2.58 18.24 -6.29
N PHE A 29 -3.34 17.42 -7.03
CA PHE A 29 -4.03 17.80 -8.26
C PHE A 29 -5.53 18.11 -8.03
N ASP A 30 -5.90 18.69 -6.88
CA ASP A 30 -7.28 18.97 -6.47
C ASP A 30 -8.11 19.71 -7.54
N GLU A 31 -7.49 20.62 -8.31
CA GLU A 31 -8.17 21.33 -9.41
C GLU A 31 -8.64 20.42 -10.56
N ARG A 32 -8.15 19.18 -10.62
CA ARG A 32 -8.27 18.30 -11.81
C ARG A 32 -8.99 16.99 -11.51
N PHE A 33 -9.13 16.62 -10.24
CA PHE A 33 -9.81 15.42 -9.76
C PHE A 33 -11.01 15.81 -8.88
N PRO A 34 -12.09 15.01 -8.88
CA PRO A 34 -13.17 15.22 -7.94
C PRO A 34 -12.67 14.98 -6.52
N VAL A 35 -13.08 15.86 -5.60
CA VAL A 35 -12.67 15.88 -4.18
C VAL A 35 -12.82 14.52 -3.49
N ALA A 36 -13.73 13.66 -3.96
CA ALA A 36 -13.96 12.32 -3.41
C ALA A 36 -12.82 11.30 -3.66
N VAL A 37 -12.01 11.46 -4.72
CA VAL A 37 -10.99 10.49 -5.13
C VAL A 37 -9.91 10.21 -4.07
N PRO A 38 -9.27 11.23 -3.47
CA PRO A 38 -8.26 10.99 -2.42
C PRO A 38 -8.83 10.24 -1.22
N TYR A 39 -10.05 10.56 -0.78
CA TYR A 39 -10.70 9.88 0.35
C TYR A 39 -10.98 8.40 0.08
N VAL A 40 -11.27 8.02 -1.17
CA VAL A 40 -11.42 6.60 -1.54
C VAL A 40 -10.09 5.86 -1.38
N TYR A 41 -8.96 6.48 -1.76
CA TYR A 41 -7.64 5.88 -1.60
C TYR A 41 -7.16 5.84 -0.14
N GLU A 42 -7.53 6.83 0.68
CA GLU A 42 -7.32 6.76 2.13
C GLU A 42 -8.15 5.63 2.78
N GLY A 43 -9.40 5.46 2.36
CA GLY A 43 -10.23 4.33 2.77
C GLY A 43 -9.60 2.98 2.38
N ALA A 44 -9.03 2.89 1.18
CA ALA A 44 -8.31 1.70 0.73
C ALA A 44 -7.05 1.42 1.59
N ALA A 45 -6.31 2.47 1.97
CA ALA A 45 -5.17 2.36 2.88
C ALA A 45 -5.59 1.89 4.28
N LEU A 46 -6.68 2.42 4.82
CA LEU A 46 -7.31 1.96 6.07
C LEU A 46 -7.73 0.49 6.00
N ALA A 47 -8.32 0.06 4.88
CA ALA A 47 -8.67 -1.33 4.67
C ALA A 47 -7.44 -2.25 4.69
N GLY A 48 -6.30 -1.79 4.14
CA GLY A 48 -5.01 -2.49 4.22
C GLY A 48 -4.50 -2.65 5.65
N PHE A 49 -4.64 -1.62 6.49
CA PHE A 49 -4.36 -1.73 7.92
C PHE A 49 -5.24 -2.77 8.61
N GLY A 50 -6.54 -2.78 8.30
CA GLY A 50 -7.47 -3.81 8.78
C GLY A 50 -7.06 -5.22 8.34
N GLN A 51 -6.59 -5.36 7.09
CA GLN A 51 -6.11 -6.63 6.56
C GLN A 51 -4.88 -7.16 7.30
N ILE A 52 -3.92 -6.30 7.65
CA ILE A 52 -2.76 -6.68 8.48
C ILE A 52 -3.25 -7.23 9.82
N TRP A 53 -4.25 -6.59 10.42
CA TRP A 53 -4.77 -6.99 11.71
C TRP A 53 -5.52 -8.31 11.68
N ILE A 54 -6.41 -8.49 10.69
CA ILE A 54 -7.10 -9.77 10.45
C ILE A 54 -6.08 -10.88 10.18
N SER A 55 -5.00 -10.57 9.44
CA SER A 55 -3.93 -11.53 9.16
C SER A 55 -3.20 -11.97 10.42
N TYR A 56 -3.02 -11.07 11.38
CA TYR A 56 -2.37 -11.35 12.65
C TYR A 56 -3.28 -12.11 13.62
N VAL A 57 -4.57 -11.74 13.71
CA VAL A 57 -5.53 -12.30 14.66
C VAL A 57 -6.13 -13.63 14.18
N PHE A 58 -6.52 -13.71 12.90
CA PHE A 58 -7.29 -14.85 12.38
C PHE A 58 -6.44 -15.79 11.52
N LEU A 59 -5.48 -15.28 10.74
CA LEU A 59 -4.68 -16.09 9.82
C LEU A 59 -3.33 -16.52 10.40
N SER A 60 -3.13 -16.42 11.72
CA SER A 60 -1.87 -16.79 12.38
C SER A 60 -1.40 -18.22 12.09
N SER A 61 -2.30 -19.12 11.67
CA SER A 61 -2.01 -20.52 11.37
C SER A 61 -1.50 -20.80 9.94
N SER A 62 -1.70 -19.89 8.97
CA SER A 62 -1.42 -20.17 7.55
C SER A 62 -0.62 -19.05 6.87
N VAL A 63 0.69 -19.25 6.74
CA VAL A 63 1.61 -18.31 6.06
C VAL A 63 1.24 -18.12 4.59
N GLU A 64 0.81 -19.18 3.91
CA GLU A 64 0.43 -19.16 2.49
C GLU A 64 -0.75 -18.21 2.22
N ALA A 65 -1.81 -18.27 3.03
CA ALA A 65 -2.98 -17.40 2.84
C ALA A 65 -2.64 -15.92 3.08
N ARG A 66 -1.77 -15.62 4.06
CA ARG A 66 -1.29 -14.26 4.33
C ARG A 66 -0.47 -13.73 3.16
N PHE A 67 0.35 -14.59 2.53
CA PHE A 67 1.10 -14.26 1.33
C PHE A 67 0.19 -13.88 0.16
N TRP A 68 -0.80 -14.72 -0.17
CA TRP A 68 -1.73 -14.44 -1.26
C TRP A 68 -2.57 -13.18 -1.04
N CYS A 69 -3.07 -12.97 0.18
CA CYS A 69 -3.79 -11.74 0.52
C CYS A 69 -2.92 -10.48 0.36
N GLY A 70 -1.68 -10.52 0.84
CA GLY A 70 -0.74 -9.39 0.69
C GLY A 70 -0.35 -9.14 -0.77
N MET A 71 -0.12 -10.20 -1.54
CA MET A 71 0.18 -10.12 -2.97
C MET A 71 -0.97 -9.54 -3.79
N LEU A 72 -2.20 -9.99 -3.54
CA LEU A 72 -3.39 -9.45 -4.22
C LEU A 72 -3.59 -7.97 -3.89
N TYR A 73 -3.43 -7.58 -2.62
CA TYR A 73 -3.55 -6.20 -2.20
C TYR A 73 -2.51 -5.29 -2.89
N LEU A 74 -1.25 -5.73 -2.94
CA LEU A 74 -0.18 -5.03 -3.64
C LEU A 74 -0.44 -4.93 -5.15
N ALA A 75 -0.94 -6.00 -5.78
CA ALA A 75 -1.28 -6.00 -7.20
C ALA A 75 -2.36 -4.95 -7.51
N VAL A 76 -3.42 -4.90 -6.70
CA VAL A 76 -4.49 -3.88 -6.85
C VAL A 76 -3.92 -2.47 -6.67
N ALA A 77 -3.04 -2.25 -5.70
CA ALA A 77 -2.41 -0.95 -5.50
C ALA A 77 -1.55 -0.52 -6.71
N LEU A 78 -0.75 -1.43 -7.27
CA LEU A 78 0.09 -1.16 -8.45
C LEU A 78 -0.75 -0.86 -9.71
N VAL A 79 -1.83 -1.62 -9.94
CA VAL A 79 -2.75 -1.35 -11.06
C VAL A 79 -3.37 0.04 -10.90
N ASN A 80 -3.78 0.43 -9.70
CA ASN A 80 -4.33 1.76 -9.43
C ASN A 80 -3.31 2.87 -9.70
N ILE A 81 -2.07 2.72 -9.22
CA ILE A 81 -0.98 3.68 -9.53
C ILE A 81 -0.82 3.82 -11.04
N PHE A 82 -0.77 2.70 -11.77
CA PHE A 82 -0.62 2.70 -13.22
C PHE A 82 -1.80 3.39 -13.92
N SER A 83 -3.04 3.09 -13.52
CA SER A 83 -4.24 3.73 -14.06
C SER A 83 -4.25 5.24 -13.85
N VAL A 84 -3.85 5.72 -12.66
CA VAL A 84 -3.77 7.15 -12.37
C VAL A 84 -2.69 7.83 -13.22
N ASN A 85 -1.51 7.20 -13.37
CA ASN A 85 -0.46 7.69 -14.27
C ASN A 85 -0.94 7.83 -15.71
N VAL A 86 -1.59 6.78 -16.25
CA VAL A 86 -2.10 6.78 -17.62
C VAL A 86 -3.19 7.83 -17.78
N TYR A 87 -4.10 7.97 -16.81
CA TYR A 87 -5.14 8.98 -16.83
C TYR A 87 -4.56 10.40 -16.90
N VAL A 88 -3.54 10.71 -16.08
CA VAL A 88 -2.87 12.01 -16.09
C VAL A 88 -2.11 12.25 -17.40
N ALA A 89 -1.42 11.22 -17.92
CA ALA A 89 -0.67 11.33 -19.17
C ALA A 89 -1.57 11.58 -20.39
N VAL A 90 -2.65 10.80 -20.53
CA VAL A 90 -3.52 10.81 -21.71
C VAL A 90 -4.54 11.94 -21.64
N ASN A 91 -5.31 12.04 -20.55
CA ASN A 91 -6.45 12.97 -20.49
C ASN A 91 -6.03 14.40 -20.17
N LYS A 92 -4.91 14.59 -19.47
CA LYS A 92 -4.47 15.91 -19.03
C LYS A 92 -3.28 16.45 -19.84
N LYS A 93 -2.70 15.65 -20.76
CA LYS A 93 -1.53 15.98 -21.61
C LYS A 93 -0.30 16.49 -20.86
N LEU A 94 -0.22 16.28 -19.55
CA LEU A 94 0.86 16.74 -18.69
C LEU A 94 1.96 15.68 -18.60
N LEU A 95 2.61 15.38 -19.72
CA LEU A 95 3.62 14.33 -19.81
C LEU A 95 4.83 14.58 -18.90
N LYS A 96 5.20 15.83 -18.65
CA LYS A 96 6.30 16.17 -17.72
C LYS A 96 5.95 15.83 -16.27
N VAL A 97 4.71 16.10 -15.86
CA VAL A 97 4.22 15.85 -14.50
C VAL A 97 3.94 14.36 -14.31
N ALA A 98 3.32 13.71 -15.29
CA ALA A 98 3.14 12.26 -15.31
C ALA A 98 4.49 11.53 -15.31
N GLY A 99 5.47 12.01 -16.08
CA GLY A 99 6.82 11.46 -16.11
C GLY A 99 7.55 11.61 -14.78
N ALA A 100 7.42 12.75 -14.10
CA ALA A 100 7.94 12.94 -12.75
C ALA A 100 7.29 11.98 -11.75
N PHE A 101 5.96 11.84 -11.75
CA PHE A 101 5.27 10.92 -10.85
C PHE A 101 5.60 9.44 -11.14
N LEU A 102 5.76 9.09 -12.41
CA LEU A 102 6.20 7.77 -12.82
C LEU A 102 7.61 7.49 -12.29
N ALA A 103 8.52 8.45 -12.39
CA ALA A 103 9.89 8.34 -11.89
C ALA A 103 9.99 8.34 -10.35
N THR A 104 9.19 9.14 -9.66
CA THR A 104 9.32 9.33 -8.20
C THR A 104 8.52 8.33 -7.37
N VAL A 105 7.38 7.85 -7.87
CA VAL A 105 6.49 6.96 -7.10
C VAL A 105 6.36 5.60 -7.76
N THR A 106 6.08 5.55 -9.05
CA THR A 106 5.72 4.29 -9.72
C THR A 106 6.94 3.38 -9.88
N ILE A 107 8.07 3.92 -10.32
CA ILE A 107 9.32 3.16 -10.49
C ILE A 107 9.87 2.66 -9.15
N PRO A 108 10.03 3.49 -8.09
CA PRO A 108 10.51 2.99 -6.81
C PRO A 108 9.59 1.95 -6.19
N MET A 109 8.27 2.12 -6.34
CA MET A 109 7.28 1.20 -5.82
C MET A 109 7.31 -0.16 -6.56
N ALA A 110 7.41 -0.14 -7.89
CA ALA A 110 7.55 -1.34 -8.69
C ALA A 110 8.88 -2.06 -8.42
N PHE A 111 9.97 -1.30 -8.29
CA PHE A 111 11.29 -1.84 -7.95
C PHE A 111 11.29 -2.49 -6.56
N ALA A 112 10.75 -1.81 -5.55
CA ALA A 112 10.61 -2.36 -4.20
C ALA A 112 9.73 -3.62 -4.19
N SER A 113 8.67 -3.66 -4.99
CA SER A 113 7.80 -4.84 -5.18
C SER A 113 8.56 -6.02 -5.77
N PHE A 114 9.33 -5.77 -6.83
CA PHE A 114 10.13 -6.80 -7.47
C PHE A 114 11.21 -7.35 -6.53
N VAL A 115 11.94 -6.47 -5.83
CA VAL A 115 12.94 -6.87 -4.83
C VAL A 115 12.30 -7.67 -3.69
N SER A 116 11.13 -7.26 -3.22
CA SER A 116 10.38 -7.95 -2.17
C SER A 116 9.99 -9.38 -2.58
N ILE A 117 9.41 -9.54 -3.77
CA ILE A 117 9.06 -10.86 -4.32
C ILE A 117 10.31 -11.72 -4.51
N SER A 118 11.39 -11.12 -5.05
CA SER A 118 12.66 -11.81 -5.26
C SER A 118 13.25 -12.31 -3.94
N ASN A 119 13.25 -11.48 -2.90
CA ASN A 119 13.74 -11.86 -1.58
C ASN A 119 12.89 -12.98 -0.96
N TYR A 120 11.57 -12.93 -1.13
CA TYR A 120 10.66 -13.99 -0.67
C TYR A 120 10.98 -15.34 -1.34
N VAL A 121 11.12 -15.36 -2.67
CA VAL A 121 11.42 -16.59 -3.44
C VAL A 121 12.81 -17.14 -3.10
N ASN A 122 13.79 -16.26 -2.86
CA ASN A 122 15.15 -16.66 -2.48
C ASN A 122 15.30 -16.95 -0.98
N GLY A 123 14.24 -16.82 -0.18
CA GLY A 123 14.27 -17.06 1.27
C GLY A 123 15.21 -16.13 2.04
N LEU A 124 15.49 -14.93 1.49
CA LEU A 124 16.39 -13.96 2.13
C LEU A 124 15.68 -13.27 3.30
N PRO A 125 16.33 -13.17 4.47
CA PRO A 125 15.72 -12.52 5.64
C PRO A 125 15.66 -11.01 5.41
N MET A 126 14.45 -10.46 5.46
CA MET A 126 14.22 -9.02 5.46
C MET A 126 13.48 -8.65 6.74
N SER A 127 14.09 -7.81 7.58
CA SER A 127 13.48 -7.40 8.85
C SER A 127 12.38 -6.39 8.56
N LEU A 128 11.17 -6.69 9.02
CA LEU A 128 10.14 -5.67 9.15
C LEU A 128 10.57 -4.72 10.30
N PRO A 129 10.49 -3.40 10.16
CA PRO A 129 10.51 -2.53 11.33
C PRO A 129 9.34 -2.94 12.25
N PRO A 130 9.51 -2.90 13.58
CA PRO A 130 8.46 -3.27 14.51
C PRO A 130 7.25 -2.37 14.27
N LEU A 131 6.17 -2.95 13.75
CA LEU A 131 4.93 -2.21 13.61
C LEU A 131 4.37 -1.97 15.01
N PRO A 132 4.01 -0.72 15.36
CA PRO A 132 3.27 -0.49 16.59
C PRO A 132 1.96 -1.26 16.49
N ILE A 133 1.80 -2.28 17.34
CA ILE A 133 0.51 -2.94 17.54
C ILE A 133 -0.33 -1.92 18.27
N VAL A 134 -1.13 -1.17 17.50
CA VAL A 134 -2.05 -0.20 18.08
C VAL A 134 -3.21 -0.99 18.67
N PRO A 135 -3.47 -0.93 19.99
CA PRO A 135 -4.62 -1.61 20.57
C PRO A 135 -5.91 -1.05 19.97
N VAL A 136 -6.92 -1.91 19.80
CA VAL A 136 -8.24 -1.60 19.19
C VAL A 136 -8.86 -0.33 19.77
N GLU A 137 -8.71 -0.19 21.10
CA GLU A 137 -9.16 0.94 21.90
C GLU A 137 -8.66 2.29 21.36
N SER A 138 -7.44 2.33 20.82
CA SER A 138 -6.84 3.55 20.30
C SER A 138 -7.42 3.98 18.96
N ILE A 139 -7.93 3.04 18.14
CA ILE A 139 -8.63 3.38 16.89
C ILE A 139 -9.96 4.05 17.23
N TYR A 140 -10.65 3.56 18.26
CA TYR A 140 -11.89 4.15 18.77
C TYR A 140 -11.66 5.60 19.23
N ILE A 141 -10.58 5.83 19.99
CA ILE A 141 -10.20 7.16 20.47
C ILE A 141 -9.93 8.13 19.31
N VAL A 142 -9.15 7.71 18.30
CA VAL A 142 -8.87 8.56 17.12
C VAL A 142 -10.16 8.88 16.35
N LEU A 143 -11.06 7.91 16.19
CA LEU A 143 -12.34 8.12 15.52
C LEU A 143 -13.28 9.06 16.29
N THR A 144 -13.29 8.99 17.63
CA THR A 144 -14.10 9.89 18.47
C THR A 144 -13.51 11.28 18.68
N VAL A 145 -12.20 11.45 18.50
CA VAL A 145 -11.52 12.75 18.67
C VAL A 145 -11.47 13.54 17.35
N CYS A 146 -11.51 12.86 16.19
CA CYS A 146 -11.48 13.49 14.87
C CYS A 146 -12.86 13.73 14.23
N VAL A 147 -13.96 13.34 14.88
CA VAL A 147 -15.35 13.66 14.51
C VAL A 147 -15.90 14.72 15.46
#